data_AF-A0AAX4HIX5-F1
#
_entry.id   AF-A0AAX4HIX5-F1
#
_cell.length_a   1.000
_cell.length_b   1.000
_cell.length_c   1.000
_cell.angle_alpha   90.00
_cell.angle_beta   90.00
_cell.angle_gamma   90.00
#
_symmetry.space_group_name_H-M   'P 1'
#
loop_
_entity.id
_entity.type
_entity.pdbx_description
1 polymer ?
#
loop_
_entity_poly.entity_id
_entity_poly.type
_entity_poly.pdbx_seq_one_letter_code
_entity_poly.pdbx_strand_id
1 'polypeptide(L)'
;MSSGIRDLERINSRQLETAKRRHDREIKNIENAHQNYKADLQKAHAGEVVDLQDQNRRQIDQEATKKEKILNEMRTHLQQTSELTDKQLKDLKVTSEAEKAKIVTKLSDERERQISEHELYLEELNDRYSTASRDVNLEGKKRVDDMTREMGEVQRDSEAFHQNKINKQTEEFTTRFNTDTKNYKKLKDDQDGQFKKERMATNTRQQTEMAKMTEVHNTEMEKRDTTYRKGLKEQDGFFEKKYKDNLDSNNANLKTLEDTHQKVVSNLKSSLTKEITQTVSKMDDPFYKFEALKPKMTQYPDRVEIQVDVPEHSKQDLRLTFNNKEAVLSYNRRYVDANKTFDGVINKINKVESFTTRLATDAQLDPKSVKSSYENGTMTYVVKKA
;
A
#
# COMPACT_ATOMS: atom_id res chain seq x y z
N MET A 1 105.49 160.18 -191.52
CA MET A 1 106.04 160.51 -190.19
C MET A 1 105.78 159.34 -189.24
N SER A 2 106.62 159.15 -188.23
CA SER A 2 106.48 158.17 -187.13
C SER A 2 106.99 156.75 -187.39
N SER A 3 108.31 156.70 -187.46
CA SER A 3 109.23 155.57 -187.63
C SER A 3 109.75 154.99 -186.30
N GLY A 4 109.10 155.19 -185.16
CA GLY A 4 109.70 154.92 -183.83
C GLY A 4 109.11 153.80 -182.98
N ILE A 5 107.94 153.25 -183.31
CA ILE A 5 107.15 152.48 -182.33
C ILE A 5 107.34 150.96 -182.44
N ARG A 6 107.87 150.43 -183.55
CA ARG A 6 107.96 148.96 -183.77
C ARG A 6 109.09 148.25 -183.03
N ASP A 7 110.09 148.96 -182.51
CA ASP A 7 111.27 148.33 -181.91
C ASP A 7 111.31 148.34 -180.36
N LEU A 8 110.37 149.04 -179.70
CA LEU A 8 110.30 149.08 -178.24
C LEU A 8 109.34 148.05 -177.61
N GLU A 9 108.32 147.54 -178.33
CA GLU A 9 107.39 146.54 -177.79
C GLU A 9 107.96 145.10 -177.77
N ARG A 10 108.95 144.80 -178.62
CA ARG A 10 109.61 143.47 -178.65
C ARG A 10 110.61 143.25 -177.52
N ILE A 11 111.12 144.32 -176.92
CA ILE A 11 112.08 144.21 -175.82
C ILE A 11 111.36 144.09 -174.47
N ASN A 12 110.19 144.73 -174.33
CA ASN A 12 109.44 144.72 -173.06
C ASN A 12 108.68 143.41 -172.81
N SER A 13 108.21 142.74 -173.87
CA SER A 13 107.51 141.44 -173.74
C SER A 13 108.42 140.28 -173.33
N ARG A 14 109.71 140.30 -173.73
CA ARG A 14 110.67 139.25 -173.35
C ARG A 14 111.14 139.33 -171.90
N GLN A 15 111.10 140.50 -171.28
CA GLN A 15 111.45 140.65 -169.86
C GLN A 15 110.31 140.19 -168.94
N LEU A 16 109.06 140.28 -169.39
CA LEU A 16 107.91 139.82 -168.61
C LEU A 16 107.79 138.29 -168.56
N GLU A 17 108.21 137.61 -169.62
CA GLU A 17 108.14 136.14 -169.70
C GLU A 17 109.21 135.45 -168.82
N THR A 18 110.39 136.05 -168.68
CA THR A 18 111.43 135.56 -167.76
C THR A 18 111.08 135.77 -166.29
N ALA A 19 110.35 136.83 -165.95
CA ALA A 19 109.88 137.07 -164.59
C ALA A 19 108.82 136.03 -164.16
N LYS A 20 107.86 135.69 -165.02
CA LYS A 20 106.85 134.65 -164.73
C LYS A 20 107.46 133.27 -164.48
N ARG A 21 108.46 132.87 -165.28
CA ARG A 21 109.12 131.56 -165.10
C ARG A 21 109.93 131.44 -163.81
N ARG A 22 110.38 132.56 -163.23
CA ARG A 22 111.02 132.54 -161.90
C ARG A 22 109.98 132.33 -160.80
N HIS A 23 108.84 133.02 -160.89
CA HIS A 23 107.79 132.94 -159.88
C HIS A 23 107.16 131.53 -159.80
N ASP A 24 106.98 130.86 -160.92
CA ASP A 24 106.44 129.48 -160.94
C ASP A 24 107.40 128.44 -160.34
N ARG A 25 108.72 128.70 -160.34
CA ARG A 25 109.70 127.81 -159.71
C ARG A 25 109.74 127.95 -158.19
N GLU A 26 109.54 129.15 -157.68
CA GLU A 26 109.47 129.39 -156.23
C GLU A 26 108.22 128.75 -155.61
N ILE A 27 107.06 128.86 -156.27
CA ILE A 27 105.82 128.23 -155.79
C ILE A 27 105.98 126.70 -155.69
N LYS A 28 106.60 126.08 -156.70
CA LYS A 28 106.81 124.62 -156.71
C LYS A 28 107.76 124.13 -155.61
N ASN A 29 108.75 124.92 -155.22
CA ASN A 29 109.67 124.55 -154.14
C ASN A 29 108.99 124.63 -152.77
N ILE A 30 108.08 125.59 -152.57
CA ILE A 30 107.33 125.73 -151.31
C ILE A 30 106.34 124.57 -151.14
N GLU A 31 105.66 124.14 -152.19
CA GLU A 31 104.73 122.99 -152.13
C GLU A 31 105.46 121.67 -151.78
N ASN A 32 106.63 121.43 -152.36
CA ASN A 32 107.42 120.23 -152.05
C ASN A 32 107.93 120.23 -150.60
N ALA A 33 108.34 121.38 -150.06
CA ALA A 33 108.74 121.47 -148.65
C ALA A 33 107.57 121.18 -147.70
N HIS A 34 106.36 121.65 -148.04
CA HIS A 34 105.17 121.46 -147.21
C HIS A 34 104.65 120.01 -147.21
N GLN A 35 104.83 119.26 -148.31
CA GLN A 35 104.51 117.83 -148.33
C GLN A 35 105.43 117.00 -147.45
N ASN A 36 106.74 117.28 -147.47
CA ASN A 36 107.71 116.54 -146.65
C ASN A 36 107.44 116.73 -145.15
N TYR A 37 107.14 117.96 -144.71
CA TYR A 37 106.82 118.22 -143.31
C TYR A 37 105.56 117.48 -142.84
N LYS A 38 104.56 117.34 -143.71
CA LYS A 38 103.34 116.59 -143.41
C LYS A 38 103.60 115.09 -143.24
N ALA A 39 104.52 114.52 -144.02
CA ALA A 39 104.86 113.10 -143.95
C ALA A 39 105.59 112.75 -142.63
N ASP A 40 106.51 113.59 -142.17
CA ASP A 40 107.22 113.36 -140.91
C ASP A 40 106.30 113.42 -139.69
N LEU A 41 105.32 114.33 -139.70
CA LEU A 41 104.35 114.49 -138.60
C LEU A 41 103.43 113.25 -138.46
N GLN A 42 103.05 112.61 -139.57
CA GLN A 42 102.28 111.36 -139.52
C GLN A 42 103.10 110.19 -138.98
N LYS A 43 104.40 110.14 -139.26
CA LYS A 43 105.28 109.06 -138.81
C LYS A 43 105.52 109.12 -137.30
N ALA A 44 105.68 110.32 -136.74
CA ALA A 44 105.82 110.51 -135.30
C ALA A 44 104.55 110.09 -134.54
N HIS A 45 103.36 110.46 -135.04
CA HIS A 45 102.09 110.15 -134.39
C HIS A 45 101.74 108.66 -134.40
N ALA A 46 102.24 107.89 -135.36
CA ALA A 46 102.07 106.44 -135.40
C ALA A 46 102.92 105.71 -134.34
N GLY A 47 104.08 106.25 -133.96
CA GLY A 47 104.94 105.69 -132.91
C GLY A 47 104.31 105.77 -131.52
N GLU A 48 103.74 106.93 -131.16
CA GLU A 48 103.12 107.15 -129.84
C GLU A 48 101.93 106.22 -129.56
N VAL A 49 101.14 105.87 -130.58
CA VAL A 49 99.96 105.01 -130.41
C VAL A 49 100.33 103.57 -130.05
N VAL A 50 101.47 103.06 -130.55
CA VAL A 50 101.93 101.70 -130.27
C VAL A 50 102.44 101.57 -128.83
N ASP A 51 103.20 102.56 -128.35
CA ASP A 51 103.73 102.54 -126.98
C ASP A 51 102.61 102.58 -125.92
N LEU A 52 101.54 103.34 -126.17
CA LEU A 52 100.36 103.39 -125.29
C LEU A 52 99.61 102.04 -125.20
N GLN A 53 99.52 101.29 -126.31
CA GLN A 53 98.87 99.98 -126.31
C GLN A 53 99.67 98.95 -125.51
N ASP A 54 101.00 98.95 -125.65
CA ASP A 54 101.88 98.02 -124.95
C ASP A 54 101.89 98.26 -123.43
N GLN A 55 101.83 99.52 -122.98
CA GLN A 55 101.68 99.85 -121.55
C GLN A 55 100.37 99.34 -120.97
N ASN A 56 99.24 99.54 -121.66
CA ASN A 56 97.93 99.10 -121.18
C ASN A 56 97.86 97.57 -121.03
N ARG A 57 98.43 96.82 -121.98
CA ARG A 57 98.43 95.35 -121.93
C ARG A 57 99.19 94.81 -120.71
N ARG A 58 100.33 95.43 -120.36
CA ARG A 58 101.11 95.03 -119.17
C ARG A 58 100.36 95.28 -117.86
N GLN A 59 99.56 96.34 -117.75
CA GLN A 59 98.77 96.60 -116.54
C GLN A 59 97.66 95.56 -116.32
N ILE A 60 97.00 95.13 -117.39
CA ILE A 60 95.92 94.13 -117.32
C ILE A 60 96.45 92.78 -116.80
N ASP A 61 97.60 92.32 -117.32
CA ASP A 61 98.19 91.03 -116.90
C ASP A 61 98.64 91.04 -115.43
N GLN A 62 99.15 92.18 -114.94
CA GLN A 62 99.52 92.33 -113.52
C GLN A 62 98.31 92.34 -112.57
N GLU A 63 97.16 92.89 -112.98
CA GLU A 63 95.94 92.82 -112.19
C GLU A 63 95.35 91.40 -112.14
N ALA A 64 95.35 90.69 -113.27
CA ALA A 64 94.82 89.34 -113.35
C ALA A 64 95.56 88.37 -112.42
N THR A 65 96.89 88.42 -112.41
CA THR A 65 97.73 87.58 -111.55
C THR A 65 97.55 87.86 -110.06
N LYS A 66 97.33 89.12 -109.65
CA LYS A 66 97.00 89.46 -108.25
C LYS A 66 95.65 88.88 -107.82
N LYS A 67 94.62 88.99 -108.66
CA LYS A 67 93.27 88.49 -108.35
C LYS A 67 93.25 86.96 -108.22
N GLU A 68 93.98 86.25 -109.08
CA GLU A 68 94.08 84.79 -109.02
C GLU A 68 94.76 84.29 -107.74
N LYS A 69 95.79 85.00 -107.26
CA LYS A 69 96.48 84.67 -106.00
C LYS A 69 95.55 84.81 -104.78
N ILE A 70 94.78 85.90 -104.69
CA ILE A 70 93.81 86.13 -103.61
C ILE A 70 92.73 85.05 -103.60
N LEU A 71 92.25 84.64 -104.77
CA LEU A 71 91.23 83.59 -104.91
C LEU A 71 91.71 82.23 -104.38
N ASN A 72 92.97 81.87 -104.63
CA ASN A 72 93.55 80.65 -104.08
C ASN A 72 93.72 80.73 -102.56
N GLU A 73 94.20 81.84 -102.01
CA GLU A 73 94.31 82.03 -100.56
C GLU A 73 92.96 81.89 -99.86
N MET A 74 91.89 82.49 -100.41
CA MET A 74 90.52 82.33 -99.89
C MET A 74 90.05 80.88 -99.89
N ARG A 75 90.33 80.10 -100.94
CA ARG A 75 89.97 78.67 -101.01
C ARG A 75 90.66 77.85 -99.92
N THR A 76 91.96 78.03 -99.73
CA THR A 76 92.71 77.35 -98.67
C THR A 76 92.19 77.70 -97.28
N HIS A 77 91.87 78.98 -97.03
CA HIS A 77 91.34 79.39 -95.73
C HIS A 77 89.97 78.75 -95.46
N LEU A 78 89.10 78.69 -96.47
CA LEU A 78 87.77 78.07 -96.36
C LEU A 78 87.86 76.57 -96.04
N GLN A 79 88.78 75.86 -96.69
CA GLN A 79 89.00 74.44 -96.46
C GLN A 79 89.53 74.16 -95.03
N GLN A 80 90.52 74.93 -94.57
CA GLN A 80 91.04 74.82 -93.20
C GLN A 80 89.95 75.10 -92.15
N THR A 81 89.08 76.08 -92.41
CA THR A 81 88.01 76.43 -91.49
C THR A 81 86.97 75.30 -91.40
N SER A 82 86.61 74.68 -92.53
CA SER A 82 85.70 73.52 -92.59
C SER A 82 86.24 72.32 -91.80
N GLU A 83 87.51 71.96 -92.02
CA GLU A 83 88.13 70.81 -91.34
C GLU A 83 88.19 71.02 -89.81
N LEU A 84 88.45 72.26 -89.38
CA LEU A 84 88.51 72.60 -87.96
C LEU A 84 87.13 72.54 -87.31
N THR A 85 86.09 73.00 -87.99
CA THR A 85 84.70 72.88 -87.51
C THR A 85 84.22 71.44 -87.41
N ASP A 86 84.56 70.59 -88.39
CA ASP A 86 84.18 69.17 -88.36
C ASP A 86 84.85 68.43 -87.20
N LYS A 87 86.12 68.74 -86.92
CA LYS A 87 86.85 68.17 -85.80
C LYS A 87 86.24 68.60 -84.45
N GLN A 88 85.93 69.88 -84.29
CA GLN A 88 85.27 70.38 -83.08
C GLN A 88 83.92 69.71 -82.86
N LEU A 89 83.12 69.53 -83.92
CA LEU A 89 81.80 68.92 -83.82
C LEU A 89 81.88 67.43 -83.44
N LYS A 90 82.91 66.72 -83.92
CA LYS A 90 83.17 65.33 -83.55
C LYS A 90 83.61 65.21 -82.08
N ASP A 91 84.53 66.06 -81.63
CA ASP A 91 85.00 66.04 -80.25
C ASP A 91 83.86 66.35 -79.26
N LEU A 92 82.99 67.31 -79.59
CA LEU A 92 81.84 67.69 -78.76
C LEU A 92 80.78 66.57 -78.63
N LYS A 93 80.60 65.74 -79.67
CA LYS A 93 79.73 64.56 -79.61
C LYS A 93 80.29 63.49 -78.68
N VAL A 94 81.58 63.18 -78.80
CA VAL A 94 82.23 62.15 -77.99
C VAL A 94 82.23 62.54 -76.50
N THR A 95 82.50 63.80 -76.18
CA THR A 95 82.45 64.28 -74.78
C THR A 95 81.03 64.22 -74.22
N SER A 96 80.02 64.62 -74.98
CA SER A 96 78.62 64.56 -74.56
C SER A 96 78.14 63.13 -74.31
N GLU A 97 78.50 62.17 -75.17
CA GLU A 97 78.14 60.76 -74.98
C GLU A 97 78.82 60.16 -73.74
N ALA A 98 80.10 60.49 -73.50
CA ALA A 98 80.83 60.05 -72.32
C ALA A 98 80.23 60.62 -71.01
N GLU A 99 79.77 61.88 -71.02
CA GLU A 99 79.08 62.48 -69.87
C GLU A 99 77.73 61.81 -69.58
N LYS A 100 76.93 61.53 -70.62
CA LYS A 100 75.66 60.81 -70.46
C LYS A 100 75.87 59.44 -69.85
N ALA A 101 76.87 58.68 -70.31
CA ALA A 101 77.20 57.37 -69.75
C ALA A 101 77.55 57.46 -68.26
N LYS A 102 78.37 58.45 -67.85
CA LYS A 102 78.72 58.68 -66.44
C LYS A 102 77.53 59.04 -65.55
N ILE A 103 76.55 59.78 -66.10
CA ILE A 103 75.34 60.15 -65.35
C ILE A 103 74.47 58.90 -65.14
N VAL A 104 74.29 58.08 -66.17
CA VAL A 104 73.49 56.85 -66.10
C VAL A 104 74.08 55.86 -65.09
N THR A 105 75.40 55.66 -65.08
CA THR A 105 76.04 54.77 -64.10
C THR A 105 75.85 55.26 -62.67
N LYS A 106 76.06 56.56 -62.41
CA LYS A 106 75.84 57.14 -61.08
C LYS A 106 74.41 56.99 -60.58
N LEU A 107 73.42 57.20 -61.46
CA LEU A 107 72.00 57.03 -61.11
C LEU A 107 71.66 55.56 -60.83
N SER A 108 72.28 54.62 -61.55
CA SER A 108 72.12 53.18 -61.29
C SER A 108 72.69 52.79 -59.94
N ASP A 109 73.92 53.21 -59.63
CA ASP A 109 74.60 52.90 -58.38
C ASP A 109 73.82 53.46 -57.17
N GLU A 110 73.32 54.69 -57.27
CA GLU A 110 72.51 55.30 -56.21
C GLU A 110 71.19 54.55 -56.00
N ARG A 111 70.56 54.06 -57.08
CA ARG A 111 69.33 53.27 -56.99
C ARG A 111 69.58 51.92 -56.31
N GLU A 112 70.65 51.21 -56.67
CA GLU A 112 71.01 49.94 -56.03
C GLU A 112 71.32 50.12 -54.55
N ARG A 113 72.00 51.22 -54.19
CA ARG A 113 72.26 51.56 -52.81
C ARG A 113 70.95 51.80 -52.03
N GLN A 114 70.01 52.57 -52.57
CA GLN A 114 68.72 52.81 -51.92
C GLN A 114 67.91 51.52 -51.74
N ILE A 115 67.92 50.63 -52.75
CA ILE A 115 67.26 49.32 -52.64
C ILE A 115 67.88 48.51 -51.50
N SER A 116 69.20 48.45 -51.44
CA SER A 116 69.93 47.71 -50.39
C SER A 116 69.65 48.27 -48.99
N GLU A 117 69.61 49.59 -48.83
CA GLU A 117 69.26 50.25 -47.56
C GLU A 117 67.81 49.94 -47.14
N HIS A 118 66.87 49.92 -48.09
CA HIS A 118 65.48 49.54 -47.82
C HIS A 118 65.30 48.07 -47.46
N GLU A 119 66.03 47.16 -48.12
CA GLU A 119 66.00 45.73 -47.81
C GLU A 119 66.49 45.46 -46.38
N LEU A 120 67.61 46.07 -45.97
CA LEU A 120 68.12 45.96 -44.60
C LEU A 120 67.13 46.49 -43.56
N TYR A 121 66.47 47.61 -43.84
CA TYR A 121 65.45 48.17 -42.94
C TYR A 121 64.24 47.24 -42.78
N LEU A 122 63.80 46.61 -43.88
CA LEU A 122 62.68 45.66 -43.85
C LEU A 122 63.05 44.38 -43.09
N GLU A 123 64.27 43.88 -43.24
CA GLU A 123 64.79 42.74 -42.49
C GLU A 123 64.81 43.05 -40.98
N GLU A 124 65.36 44.21 -40.59
CA GLU A 124 65.39 44.63 -39.20
C GLU A 124 63.97 44.79 -38.62
N LEU A 125 63.04 45.36 -39.39
CA LEU A 125 61.65 45.51 -38.97
C LEU A 125 60.97 44.16 -38.75
N ASN A 126 61.22 43.20 -39.64
CA ASN A 126 60.69 41.85 -39.54
C ASN A 126 61.26 41.10 -38.32
N ASP A 127 62.55 41.24 -38.04
CA ASP A 127 63.19 40.66 -36.86
C ASP A 127 62.65 41.24 -35.55
N ARG A 128 62.45 42.56 -35.49
CA ARG A 128 61.82 43.23 -34.34
C ARG A 128 60.39 42.74 -34.14
N TYR A 129 59.60 42.64 -35.21
CA TYR A 129 58.23 42.15 -35.15
C TYR A 129 58.18 40.68 -34.68
N SER A 130 59.01 39.81 -35.25
CA SER A 130 59.09 38.40 -34.87
C SER A 130 59.50 38.24 -33.40
N THR A 131 60.46 39.03 -32.92
CA THR A 131 60.91 38.99 -31.52
C THR A 131 59.79 39.44 -30.59
N ALA A 132 59.17 40.59 -30.86
CA ALA A 132 58.05 41.10 -30.06
C ALA A 132 56.87 40.11 -30.04
N SER A 133 56.55 39.48 -31.18
CA SER A 133 55.49 38.47 -31.26
C SER A 133 55.81 37.23 -30.41
N ARG A 134 57.06 36.76 -30.42
CA ARG A 134 57.49 35.64 -29.56
C ARG A 134 57.38 36.00 -28.09
N ASP A 135 57.80 37.19 -27.70
CA ASP A 135 57.75 37.64 -26.29
C ASP A 135 56.31 37.74 -25.78
N VAL A 136 55.41 38.34 -26.57
CA VAL A 136 53.98 38.41 -26.25
C VAL A 136 53.36 37.02 -26.13
N ASN A 137 53.71 36.09 -27.02
CA ASN A 137 53.21 34.72 -26.96
C ASN A 137 53.75 33.96 -25.72
N LEU A 138 55.02 34.15 -25.38
CA LEU A 138 55.62 33.55 -24.18
C LEU A 138 55.00 34.10 -22.89
N GLU A 139 54.79 35.41 -22.82
CA GLU A 139 54.12 36.04 -21.69
C GLU A 139 52.67 35.60 -21.57
N GLY A 140 51.94 35.57 -22.70
CA GLY A 140 50.57 35.06 -22.77
C GLY A 140 50.47 33.62 -22.26
N LYS A 141 51.39 32.75 -22.70
CA LYS A 141 51.46 31.36 -22.23
C LYS A 141 51.72 31.26 -20.72
N LYS A 142 52.69 32.02 -20.21
CA LYS A 142 52.98 32.05 -18.76
C LYS A 142 51.76 32.48 -17.94
N ARG A 143 51.06 33.54 -18.36
CA ARG A 143 49.84 34.00 -17.67
C ARG A 143 48.74 32.94 -17.67
N VAL A 144 48.56 32.23 -18.79
CA VAL A 144 47.58 31.13 -18.87
C VAL A 144 47.98 29.98 -17.94
N ASP A 145 49.26 29.60 -17.92
CA ASP A 145 49.76 28.52 -17.06
C ASP A 145 49.63 28.89 -15.57
N ASP A 146 49.97 30.13 -15.19
CA ASP A 146 49.82 30.66 -13.83
C ASP A 146 48.35 30.68 -13.39
N MET A 147 47.45 31.19 -14.24
CA MET A 147 46.02 31.23 -13.97
C MET A 147 45.43 29.82 -13.86
N THR A 148 45.88 28.88 -14.70
CA THR A 148 45.44 27.48 -14.65
C THR A 148 45.88 26.81 -13.34
N ARG A 149 47.10 27.11 -12.88
CA ARG A 149 47.61 26.62 -11.60
C ARG A 149 46.83 27.19 -10.42
N GLU A 150 46.61 28.50 -10.39
CA GLU A 150 45.84 29.17 -9.33
C GLU A 150 44.41 28.63 -9.26
N MET A 151 43.74 28.49 -10.40
CA MET A 151 42.41 27.88 -10.47
C MET A 151 42.41 26.43 -9.98
N GLY A 152 43.45 25.65 -10.29
CA GLY A 152 43.60 24.29 -9.80
C GLY A 152 43.82 24.22 -8.28
N GLU A 153 44.57 25.16 -7.70
CA GLU A 153 44.76 25.27 -6.25
C GLU A 153 43.44 25.65 -5.55
N VAL A 154 42.73 26.65 -6.05
CA VAL A 154 41.41 27.06 -5.53
C VAL A 154 40.40 25.92 -5.59
N GLN A 155 40.36 25.16 -6.69
CA GLN A 155 39.49 23.98 -6.80
C GLN A 155 39.84 22.90 -5.78
N ARG A 156 41.13 22.58 -5.60
CA ARG A 156 41.56 21.58 -4.60
C ARG A 156 41.22 22.01 -3.19
N ASP A 157 41.41 23.28 -2.85
CA ASP A 157 41.07 23.80 -1.52
C ASP A 157 39.55 23.78 -1.28
N SER A 158 38.76 24.12 -2.29
CA SER A 158 37.30 24.03 -2.24
C SER A 158 36.83 22.58 -2.07
N GLU A 159 37.37 21.64 -2.84
CA GLU A 159 37.09 20.21 -2.71
C GLU A 159 37.45 19.69 -1.32
N ALA A 160 38.63 20.03 -0.80
CA ALA A 160 39.07 19.63 0.53
C ALA A 160 38.14 20.20 1.62
N PHE A 161 37.72 21.46 1.50
CA PHE A 161 36.76 22.08 2.42
C PHE A 161 35.41 21.34 2.41
N HIS A 162 34.85 21.07 1.22
CA HIS A 162 33.59 20.36 1.10
C HIS A 162 33.68 18.92 1.59
N GLN A 163 34.77 18.21 1.30
CA GLN A 163 35.00 16.86 1.78
C GLN A 163 35.09 16.81 3.31
N ASN A 164 35.82 17.75 3.92
CA ASN A 164 35.90 17.86 5.38
C ASN A 164 34.54 18.16 6.01
N LYS A 165 33.72 19.02 5.39
CA LYS A 165 32.36 19.31 5.84
C LYS A 165 31.47 18.07 5.79
N ILE A 166 31.52 17.31 4.68
CA ILE A 166 30.77 16.05 4.52
C ILE A 166 31.20 15.02 5.56
N ASN A 167 32.51 14.85 5.77
CA ASN A 167 33.05 13.91 6.75
C ASN A 167 32.55 14.26 8.17
N LYS A 168 32.64 15.54 8.56
CA LYS A 168 32.15 16.00 9.87
C LYS A 168 30.65 15.75 10.05
N GLN A 169 29.83 16.06 9.05
CA GLN A 169 28.39 15.77 9.10
C GLN A 169 28.09 14.27 9.20
N THR A 170 28.87 13.45 8.50
CA THR A 170 28.76 11.98 8.53
C THR A 170 29.12 11.42 9.91
N GLU A 171 30.19 11.93 10.53
CA GLU A 171 30.60 11.57 11.88
C GLU A 171 29.55 11.97 12.93
N GLU A 172 29.03 13.19 12.85
CA GLU A 172 27.97 13.69 13.74
C GLU A 172 26.71 12.83 13.61
N PHE A 173 26.28 12.54 12.38
CA PHE A 173 25.13 11.68 12.12
C PHE A 173 25.33 10.27 12.66
N THR A 174 26.48 9.65 12.38
CA THR A 174 26.81 8.29 12.83
C THR A 174 26.85 8.21 14.35
N THR A 175 27.41 9.23 15.01
CA THR A 175 27.47 9.31 16.47
C THR A 175 26.07 9.43 17.09
N ARG A 176 25.22 10.29 16.53
CA ARG A 176 23.81 10.43 16.98
C ARG A 176 23.05 9.14 16.78
N PHE A 177 23.12 8.55 15.59
CA PHE A 177 22.44 7.30 15.24
C PHE A 177 22.83 6.15 16.19
N ASN A 178 24.13 5.99 16.46
CA ASN A 178 24.62 4.95 17.37
C ASN A 178 24.17 5.20 18.82
N THR A 179 24.13 6.46 19.24
CA THR A 179 23.68 6.84 20.58
C THR A 179 22.19 6.59 20.75
N ASP A 180 21.38 7.00 19.78
CA ASP A 180 19.93 6.78 19.78
C ASP A 180 19.59 5.29 19.73
N THR A 181 20.31 4.51 18.92
CA THR A 181 20.17 3.05 18.87
C THR A 181 20.46 2.42 20.25
N LYS A 182 21.53 2.84 20.92
CA LYS A 182 21.86 2.35 22.28
C LYS A 182 20.81 2.75 23.30
N ASN A 183 20.32 3.99 23.24
CA ASN A 183 19.29 4.49 24.14
C ASN A 183 17.97 3.75 23.93
N TYR A 184 17.56 3.53 22.68
CA TYR A 184 16.38 2.75 22.34
C TYR A 184 16.49 1.30 22.86
N LYS A 185 17.64 0.66 22.65
CA LYS A 185 17.88 -0.69 23.18
C LYS A 185 17.75 -0.73 24.70
N LYS A 186 18.37 0.22 25.43
CA LYS A 186 18.23 0.31 26.89
C LYS A 186 16.77 0.51 27.32
N LEU A 187 16.05 1.42 26.67
CA LEU A 187 14.63 1.66 26.97
C LEU A 187 13.79 0.39 26.77
N LYS A 188 14.04 -0.35 25.68
CA LYS A 188 13.37 -1.62 25.41
C LYS A 188 13.71 -2.68 26.48
N ASP A 189 14.99 -2.84 26.81
CA ASP A 189 15.44 -3.79 27.83
C ASP A 189 14.82 -3.45 29.21
N ASP A 190 14.70 -2.16 29.54
CA ASP A 190 14.04 -1.69 30.77
C ASP A 190 12.53 -1.98 30.76
N GLN A 191 11.84 -1.74 29.64
CA GLN A 191 10.41 -2.06 29.49
C GLN A 191 10.16 -3.57 29.61
N ASP A 192 10.95 -4.39 28.91
CA ASP A 192 10.86 -5.85 28.98
C ASP A 192 11.14 -6.35 30.42
N GLY A 193 12.10 -5.73 31.11
CA GLY A 193 12.40 -5.98 32.51
C GLY A 193 11.22 -5.65 33.44
N GLN A 194 10.56 -4.51 33.23
CA GLN A 194 9.37 -4.10 33.99
C GLN A 194 8.20 -5.05 33.75
N PHE A 195 7.87 -5.36 32.50
CA PHE A 195 6.80 -6.30 32.18
C PHE A 195 7.04 -7.69 32.74
N LYS A 196 8.29 -8.18 32.71
CA LYS A 196 8.65 -9.46 33.31
C LYS A 196 8.42 -9.44 34.83
N LYS A 197 8.81 -8.37 35.53
CA LYS A 197 8.57 -8.21 36.98
C LYS A 197 7.08 -8.16 37.29
N GLU A 198 6.31 -7.38 36.55
CA GLU A 198 4.86 -7.26 36.73
C GLU A 198 4.15 -8.59 36.49
N ARG A 199 4.52 -9.32 35.42
CA ARG A 199 3.98 -10.65 35.14
C ARG A 199 4.29 -11.64 36.26
N MET A 200 5.50 -11.61 36.82
CA MET A 200 5.87 -12.46 37.95
C MET A 200 5.08 -12.08 39.21
N ALA A 201 4.93 -10.79 39.51
CA ALA A 201 4.16 -10.33 40.66
C ALA A 201 2.67 -10.71 40.56
N THR A 202 2.06 -10.53 39.38
CA THR A 202 0.69 -10.97 39.11
C THR A 202 0.54 -12.47 39.24
N ASN A 203 1.48 -13.25 38.71
CA ASN A 203 1.45 -14.72 38.84
C ASN A 203 1.55 -15.16 40.31
N THR A 204 2.46 -14.58 41.10
CA THR A 204 2.57 -14.88 42.54
C THR A 204 1.29 -14.52 43.29
N ARG A 205 0.68 -13.37 42.95
CA ARG A 205 -0.62 -12.97 43.53
C ARG A 205 -1.72 -13.96 43.20
N GLN A 206 -1.82 -14.38 41.93
CA GLN A 206 -2.79 -15.38 41.48
C GLN A 206 -2.58 -16.73 42.17
N GLN A 207 -1.33 -17.19 42.31
CA GLN A 207 -1.01 -18.41 43.07
C GLN A 207 -1.44 -18.31 44.54
N THR A 208 -1.22 -17.15 45.16
CA THR A 208 -1.63 -16.91 46.55
C THR A 208 -3.15 -16.89 46.70
N GLU A 209 -3.87 -16.25 45.77
CA GLU A 209 -5.33 -16.23 45.74
C GLU A 209 -5.90 -17.63 45.49
N MET A 210 -5.32 -18.41 44.57
CA MET A 210 -5.68 -19.81 44.33
C MET A 210 -5.47 -20.70 45.55
N ALA A 211 -4.35 -20.52 46.27
CA ALA A 211 -4.08 -21.25 47.50
C ALA A 211 -5.13 -20.95 48.57
N LYS A 212 -5.48 -19.66 48.77
CA LYS A 212 -6.55 -19.25 49.69
C LYS A 212 -7.91 -19.81 49.31
N MET A 213 -8.27 -19.77 48.03
CA MET A 213 -9.54 -20.35 47.54
C MET A 213 -9.60 -21.86 47.79
N THR A 214 -8.49 -22.56 47.57
CA THR A 214 -8.38 -24.00 47.83
C THR A 214 -8.53 -24.31 49.33
N GLU A 215 -7.88 -23.53 50.19
CA GLU A 215 -7.97 -23.65 51.64
C GLU A 215 -9.40 -23.42 52.15
N VAL A 216 -10.07 -22.37 51.66
CA VAL A 216 -11.48 -22.08 51.98
C VAL A 216 -12.39 -23.24 51.54
N HIS A 217 -12.21 -23.72 50.31
CA HIS A 217 -13.00 -24.84 49.79
C HIS A 217 -12.82 -26.12 50.62
N ASN A 218 -11.57 -26.47 50.97
CA ASN A 218 -11.29 -27.62 51.81
C ASN A 218 -11.94 -27.48 53.19
N THR A 219 -11.84 -26.29 53.79
CA THR A 219 -12.48 -26.00 55.09
C THR A 219 -14.01 -26.13 55.02
N GLU A 220 -14.65 -25.66 53.95
CA GLU A 220 -16.09 -25.83 53.74
C GLU A 220 -16.46 -27.31 53.54
N MET A 221 -15.66 -28.07 52.80
CA MET A 221 -15.88 -29.50 52.61
C MET A 221 -15.79 -30.28 53.91
N GLU A 222 -14.81 -29.98 54.77
CA GLU A 222 -14.69 -30.56 56.10
C GLU A 222 -15.88 -30.19 57.00
N LYS A 223 -16.32 -28.93 56.99
CA LYS A 223 -17.54 -28.50 57.71
C LYS A 223 -18.77 -29.23 57.22
N ARG A 224 -18.89 -29.46 55.90
CA ARG A 224 -20.02 -30.20 55.34
C ARG A 224 -19.99 -31.67 55.75
N ASP A 225 -18.83 -32.31 55.69
CA ASP A 225 -18.67 -33.72 56.08
C ASP A 225 -18.94 -33.92 57.58
N THR A 226 -18.41 -33.03 58.43
CA THR A 226 -18.69 -33.07 59.87
C THR A 226 -20.16 -32.84 60.19
N THR A 227 -20.82 -31.90 59.50
CA THR A 227 -22.27 -31.67 59.65
C THR A 227 -23.09 -32.88 59.21
N TYR A 228 -22.73 -33.49 58.08
CA TYR A 228 -23.39 -34.70 57.57
C TYR A 228 -23.25 -35.89 58.53
N ARG A 229 -22.02 -36.15 59.02
CA ARG A 229 -21.77 -37.20 60.01
C ARG A 229 -22.52 -36.97 61.32
N LYS A 230 -22.63 -35.71 61.77
CA LYS A 230 -23.42 -35.35 62.95
C LYS A 230 -24.90 -35.63 62.72
N GLY A 231 -25.44 -35.22 61.57
CA GLY A 231 -26.83 -35.49 61.19
C GLY A 231 -27.15 -36.99 61.12
N LEU A 232 -26.25 -37.80 60.57
CA LEU A 232 -26.39 -39.27 60.58
C LEU A 232 -26.48 -39.84 62.00
N LYS A 233 -25.58 -39.42 62.91
CA LYS A 233 -25.62 -39.87 64.31
C LYS A 233 -26.91 -39.46 65.02
N GLU A 234 -27.39 -38.24 64.79
CA GLU A 234 -28.65 -37.76 65.35
C GLU A 234 -29.85 -38.57 64.82
N GLN A 235 -29.82 -38.92 63.53
CA GLN A 235 -30.84 -39.74 62.90
C GLN A 235 -30.84 -41.18 63.46
N ASP A 236 -29.66 -41.79 63.62
CA ASP A 236 -29.52 -43.12 64.22
C ASP A 236 -30.07 -43.12 65.66
N GLY A 237 -29.69 -42.11 66.47
CA GLY A 237 -30.21 -41.97 67.83
C GLY A 237 -31.73 -41.77 67.88
N PHE A 238 -32.31 -41.03 66.92
CA PHE A 238 -33.76 -40.90 66.80
C PHE A 238 -34.43 -42.23 66.43
N PHE A 239 -33.84 -42.99 65.50
CA PHE A 239 -34.35 -44.31 65.12
C PHE A 239 -34.29 -45.30 66.28
N GLU A 240 -33.17 -45.39 66.99
CA GLU A 240 -33.03 -46.25 68.16
C GLU A 240 -34.08 -45.93 69.23
N LYS A 241 -34.26 -44.63 69.53
CA LYS A 241 -35.28 -44.19 70.48
C LYS A 241 -36.69 -44.57 70.02
N LYS A 242 -37.04 -44.27 68.77
CA LYS A 242 -38.36 -44.60 68.21
C LYS A 242 -38.61 -46.11 68.16
N TYR A 243 -37.59 -46.88 67.83
CA TYR A 243 -37.67 -48.34 67.83
C TYR A 243 -37.91 -48.88 69.23
N LYS A 244 -37.18 -48.37 70.23
CA LYS A 244 -37.38 -48.71 71.64
C LYS A 244 -38.78 -48.34 72.12
N ASP A 245 -39.25 -47.12 71.86
CA ASP A 245 -40.58 -46.66 72.24
C ASP A 245 -41.69 -47.54 71.61
N ASN A 246 -41.51 -47.96 70.35
CA ASN A 246 -42.45 -48.84 69.65
C ASN A 246 -42.41 -50.27 70.22
N LEU A 247 -41.23 -50.78 70.55
CA LEU A 247 -41.07 -52.10 71.18
C LEU A 247 -41.72 -52.12 72.58
N ASP A 248 -41.50 -51.08 73.37
CA ASP A 248 -42.11 -50.91 74.70
C ASP A 248 -43.65 -50.80 74.58
N SER A 249 -44.16 -50.04 73.61
CA SER A 249 -45.60 -49.94 73.34
C SER A 249 -46.21 -51.27 72.91
N ASN A 250 -45.56 -52.01 71.99
CA ASN A 250 -46.06 -53.31 71.54
C ASN A 250 -46.05 -54.34 72.66
N ASN A 251 -45.02 -54.36 73.51
CA ASN A 251 -44.97 -55.23 74.69
C ASN A 251 -46.10 -54.90 75.69
N ALA A 252 -46.39 -53.62 75.92
CA ALA A 252 -47.51 -53.21 76.76
C ALA A 252 -48.88 -53.64 76.17
N ASN A 253 -49.04 -53.53 74.85
CA ASN A 253 -50.24 -54.01 74.15
C ASN A 253 -50.39 -55.52 74.23
N LEU A 254 -49.30 -56.29 74.01
CA LEU A 254 -49.29 -57.74 74.13
C LEU A 254 -49.70 -58.19 75.54
N LYS A 255 -49.13 -57.57 76.58
CA LYS A 255 -49.50 -57.86 77.96
C LYS A 255 -50.99 -57.58 78.24
N THR A 256 -51.51 -56.48 77.72
CA THR A 256 -52.94 -56.14 77.84
C THR A 256 -53.82 -57.17 77.13
N LEU A 257 -53.38 -57.67 75.96
CA LEU A 257 -54.06 -58.71 75.21
C LEU A 257 -54.03 -60.05 75.96
N GLU A 258 -52.92 -60.42 76.57
CA GLU A 258 -52.79 -61.61 77.42
C GLU A 258 -53.74 -61.53 78.63
N ASP A 259 -53.74 -60.39 79.33
CA ASP A 259 -54.61 -60.16 80.50
C ASP A 259 -56.10 -60.24 80.11
N THR A 260 -56.49 -59.68 78.96
CA THR A 260 -57.87 -59.74 78.47
C THR A 260 -58.26 -61.15 78.03
N HIS A 261 -57.38 -61.86 77.32
CA HIS A 261 -57.58 -63.26 76.95
C HIS A 261 -57.78 -64.14 78.19
N GLN A 262 -56.94 -64.00 79.21
CA GLN A 262 -57.06 -64.76 80.46
C GLN A 262 -58.38 -64.49 81.19
N LYS A 263 -58.84 -63.22 81.21
CA LYS A 263 -60.16 -62.86 81.76
C LYS A 263 -61.32 -63.50 80.99
N VAL A 264 -61.27 -63.50 79.66
CA VAL A 264 -62.32 -64.12 78.82
C VAL A 264 -62.37 -65.63 79.05
N VAL A 265 -61.22 -66.32 79.06
CA VAL A 265 -61.14 -67.76 79.32
C VAL A 265 -61.68 -68.10 80.72
N SER A 266 -61.31 -67.32 81.73
CA SER A 266 -61.83 -67.43 83.11
C SER A 266 -63.36 -67.31 83.15
N ASN A 267 -63.92 -66.29 82.52
CA ASN A 267 -65.36 -66.04 82.49
C ASN A 267 -66.11 -67.15 81.75
N LEU A 268 -65.58 -67.62 80.61
CA LEU A 268 -66.18 -68.71 79.85
C LEU A 268 -66.23 -70.01 80.66
N LYS A 269 -65.13 -70.35 81.35
CA LYS A 269 -65.07 -71.53 82.24
C LYS A 269 -66.11 -71.44 83.37
N SER A 270 -66.25 -70.26 83.98
CA SER A 270 -67.24 -70.01 85.03
C SER A 270 -68.68 -70.15 84.52
N SER A 271 -68.98 -69.59 83.34
CA SER A 271 -70.32 -69.67 82.73
C SER A 271 -70.73 -71.10 82.39
N LEU A 272 -69.85 -71.86 81.72
CA LEU A 272 -70.09 -73.27 81.39
C LEU A 272 -70.31 -74.13 82.63
N THR A 273 -69.52 -73.90 83.69
CA THR A 273 -69.68 -74.64 84.95
C THR A 273 -71.07 -74.40 85.55
N LYS A 274 -71.58 -73.15 85.52
CA LYS A 274 -72.91 -72.81 86.02
C LYS A 274 -74.04 -73.49 85.24
N GLU A 275 -73.98 -73.47 83.90
CA GLU A 275 -74.99 -74.13 83.06
C GLU A 275 -75.04 -75.64 83.29
N ILE A 276 -73.86 -76.29 83.37
CA ILE A 276 -73.77 -77.72 83.67
C ILE A 276 -74.45 -78.02 85.02
N THR A 277 -74.15 -77.26 86.08
CA THR A 277 -74.80 -77.48 87.38
C THR A 277 -76.33 -77.32 87.36
N GLN A 278 -76.88 -76.39 86.58
CA GLN A 278 -78.33 -76.20 86.46
C GLN A 278 -79.03 -77.32 85.70
N THR A 279 -78.39 -77.87 84.66
CA THR A 279 -78.97 -78.99 83.90
C THR A 279 -79.01 -80.26 84.72
N VAL A 280 -77.95 -80.57 85.46
CA VAL A 280 -77.90 -81.71 86.38
C VAL A 280 -79.01 -81.62 87.43
N SER A 281 -79.21 -80.45 88.05
CA SER A 281 -80.23 -80.29 89.10
C SER A 281 -81.67 -80.48 88.59
N LYS A 282 -81.95 -80.24 87.29
CA LYS A 282 -83.29 -80.44 86.71
C LYS A 282 -83.59 -81.91 86.38
N MET A 283 -82.57 -82.73 86.10
CA MET A 283 -82.77 -84.15 85.77
C MET A 283 -83.15 -85.00 87.00
N ASP A 284 -82.76 -84.57 88.20
CA ASP A 284 -82.97 -85.33 89.44
C ASP A 284 -84.35 -85.12 90.09
N ASP A 285 -85.20 -84.21 89.59
CA ASP A 285 -86.50 -83.89 90.18
C ASP A 285 -87.60 -84.94 89.83
N PRO A 286 -88.20 -85.64 90.82
CA PRO A 286 -89.24 -86.64 90.62
C PRO A 286 -90.52 -86.14 89.92
N PHE A 287 -90.80 -84.83 89.93
CA PHE A 287 -91.98 -84.24 89.28
C PHE A 287 -91.98 -84.45 87.75
N TYR A 288 -90.80 -84.54 87.12
CA TYR A 288 -90.66 -84.67 85.66
C TYR A 288 -90.76 -86.12 85.12
N LYS A 289 -91.16 -87.12 85.94
CA LYS A 289 -91.10 -88.56 85.59
C LYS A 289 -92.43 -89.27 85.18
N PHE A 290 -93.56 -88.59 84.96
CA PHE A 290 -94.87 -89.25 84.68
C PHE A 290 -95.20 -89.34 83.15
N GLU A 291 -95.33 -90.55 82.58
CA GLU A 291 -95.40 -90.76 81.11
C GLU A 291 -96.70 -91.33 80.48
N ALA A 292 -97.63 -92.03 81.17
CA ALA A 292 -98.88 -92.52 80.53
C ALA A 292 -100.02 -92.99 81.50
N LEU A 293 -101.29 -92.89 81.08
CA LEU A 293 -102.47 -93.48 81.76
C LEU A 293 -102.65 -94.97 81.40
N LYS A 294 -102.94 -95.83 82.38
CA LYS A 294 -103.16 -97.28 82.18
C LYS A 294 -104.53 -97.73 82.72
N PRO A 295 -105.65 -97.42 82.04
CA PRO A 295 -106.97 -97.87 82.47
C PRO A 295 -107.14 -99.39 82.37
N LYS A 296 -107.85 -99.99 83.33
CA LYS A 296 -108.28 -101.40 83.31
C LYS A 296 -109.78 -101.47 83.08
N MET A 297 -110.24 -102.35 82.18
CA MET A 297 -111.66 -102.54 81.87
C MET A 297 -112.11 -103.97 82.12
N THR A 298 -113.23 -104.12 82.82
CA THR A 298 -113.88 -105.40 83.14
C THR A 298 -115.30 -105.40 82.58
N GLN A 299 -115.62 -106.38 81.73
CA GLN A 299 -116.95 -106.50 81.12
C GLN A 299 -117.81 -107.52 81.87
N TYR A 300 -119.05 -107.16 82.20
CA TYR A 300 -120.08 -108.03 82.75
C TYR A 300 -121.24 -108.19 81.75
N PRO A 301 -122.17 -109.14 81.96
CA PRO A 301 -123.33 -109.32 81.06
C PRO A 301 -124.18 -108.06 80.91
N ASP A 302 -124.41 -107.35 82.02
CA ASP A 302 -125.34 -106.20 82.05
C ASP A 302 -124.63 -104.83 82.13
N ARG A 303 -123.30 -104.80 82.33
CA ARG A 303 -122.51 -103.57 82.55
C ARG A 303 -121.02 -103.71 82.22
N VAL A 304 -120.31 -102.58 82.11
CA VAL A 304 -118.84 -102.49 81.98
C VAL A 304 -118.30 -101.57 83.06
N GLU A 305 -117.17 -101.96 83.65
CA GLU A 305 -116.47 -101.20 84.69
C GLU A 305 -115.07 -100.79 84.19
N ILE A 306 -114.70 -99.51 84.31
CA ILE A 306 -113.41 -98.95 83.88
C ILE A 306 -112.71 -98.31 85.09
N GLN A 307 -111.50 -98.73 85.42
CA GLN A 307 -110.71 -98.27 86.58
C GLN A 307 -109.39 -97.61 86.15
N VAL A 308 -109.05 -96.45 86.72
CA VAL A 308 -107.81 -95.71 86.43
C VAL A 308 -107.20 -95.12 87.71
N ASP A 309 -105.90 -95.34 87.89
CA ASP A 309 -105.12 -94.74 88.97
C ASP A 309 -104.76 -93.28 88.63
N VAL A 310 -105.28 -92.33 89.40
CA VAL A 310 -105.01 -90.88 89.24
C VAL A 310 -104.91 -90.21 90.61
N PRO A 311 -103.91 -89.34 90.88
CA PRO A 311 -103.80 -88.61 92.14
C PRO A 311 -105.04 -87.74 92.45
N GLU A 312 -105.32 -87.51 93.73
CA GLU A 312 -106.57 -86.85 94.15
C GLU A 312 -106.76 -85.44 93.57
N HIS A 313 -105.69 -84.65 93.49
CA HIS A 313 -105.75 -83.28 92.94
C HIS A 313 -106.07 -83.24 91.45
N SER A 314 -105.95 -84.38 90.77
CA SER A 314 -106.11 -84.53 89.31
C SER A 314 -107.44 -85.18 88.91
N LYS A 315 -108.31 -85.54 89.87
CA LYS A 315 -109.56 -86.27 89.61
C LYS A 315 -110.57 -85.52 88.73
N GLN A 316 -110.55 -84.19 88.76
CA GLN A 316 -111.47 -83.35 87.97
C GLN A 316 -111.06 -83.22 86.49
N ASP A 317 -109.78 -83.47 86.19
CA ASP A 317 -109.24 -83.37 84.83
C ASP A 317 -109.42 -84.66 84.01
N LEU A 318 -109.96 -85.71 84.64
CA LEU A 318 -110.29 -86.98 84.02
C LEU A 318 -111.72 -86.94 83.46
N ARG A 319 -111.87 -87.23 82.16
CA ARG A 319 -113.17 -87.29 81.46
C ARG A 319 -113.32 -88.61 80.73
N LEU A 320 -114.44 -89.29 80.95
CA LEU A 320 -114.83 -90.49 80.23
C LEU A 320 -115.99 -90.15 79.28
N THR A 321 -115.81 -90.41 77.99
CA THR A 321 -116.83 -90.25 76.96
C THR A 321 -117.04 -91.56 76.21
N PHE A 322 -118.24 -91.77 75.66
CA PHE A 322 -118.58 -92.99 74.93
C PHE A 322 -118.89 -92.65 73.48
N ASN A 323 -118.34 -93.44 72.57
CA ASN A 323 -118.60 -93.34 71.14
C ASN A 323 -118.90 -94.74 70.60
N ASN A 324 -120.19 -95.06 70.42
CA ASN A 324 -120.68 -96.38 70.01
C ASN A 324 -120.18 -97.52 70.90
N LYS A 325 -119.18 -98.27 70.41
CA LYS A 325 -118.53 -99.41 71.07
C LYS A 325 -117.16 -99.05 71.65
N GLU A 326 -116.86 -97.77 71.88
CA GLU A 326 -115.61 -97.35 72.50
C GLU A 326 -115.86 -96.39 73.67
N ALA A 327 -115.17 -96.64 74.78
CA ALA A 327 -115.06 -95.72 75.89
C ALA A 327 -113.71 -94.98 75.79
N VAL A 328 -113.74 -93.66 75.72
CA VAL A 328 -112.57 -92.80 75.58
C VAL A 328 -112.33 -92.06 76.88
N LEU A 329 -111.21 -92.36 77.53
CA LEU A 329 -110.76 -91.68 78.72
C LEU A 329 -109.72 -90.62 78.36
N SER A 330 -109.97 -89.37 78.73
CA SER A 330 -109.06 -88.25 78.51
C SER A 330 -108.64 -87.61 79.82
N TYR A 331 -107.37 -87.27 79.95
CA TYR A 331 -106.79 -86.57 81.10
C TYR A 331 -105.90 -85.42 80.63
N ASN A 332 -106.11 -84.23 81.18
CA ASN A 332 -105.36 -83.03 80.81
C ASN A 332 -104.54 -82.53 81.99
N ARG A 333 -103.21 -82.68 81.93
CA ARG A 333 -102.27 -82.15 82.92
C ARG A 333 -101.83 -80.74 82.51
N ARG A 334 -101.94 -79.77 83.42
CA ARG A 334 -101.48 -78.38 83.20
C ARG A 334 -100.21 -78.09 84.02
N TYR A 335 -99.22 -77.49 83.38
CA TYR A 335 -97.96 -77.03 83.94
C TYR A 335 -97.86 -75.51 83.81
N VAL A 336 -97.57 -74.84 84.92
CA VAL A 336 -97.33 -73.40 85.00
C VAL A 336 -96.09 -73.21 85.87
N ASP A 337 -94.98 -72.81 85.26
CA ASP A 337 -93.74 -72.47 85.97
C ASP A 337 -93.19 -71.12 85.50
N ALA A 338 -92.46 -70.42 86.38
CA ALA A 338 -91.90 -69.11 86.12
C ALA A 338 -90.47 -69.02 86.70
N ASN A 339 -89.47 -68.98 85.81
CA ASN A 339 -88.06 -68.88 86.22
C ASN A 339 -87.46 -67.53 85.81
N LYS A 340 -86.65 -66.95 86.70
CA LYS A 340 -85.98 -65.66 86.49
C LYS A 340 -84.54 -65.88 86.02
N THR A 341 -84.21 -65.40 84.82
CA THR A 341 -82.89 -65.52 84.20
C THR A 341 -81.92 -64.48 84.78
N PHE A 342 -80.61 -64.68 84.64
CA PHE A 342 -79.56 -63.81 85.21
C PHE A 342 -79.66 -62.34 84.73
N ASP A 343 -80.24 -62.09 83.55
CA ASP A 343 -80.49 -60.75 82.99
C ASP A 343 -81.81 -60.10 83.48
N GLY A 344 -82.48 -60.68 84.47
CA GLY A 344 -83.72 -60.15 85.07
C GLY A 344 -85.01 -60.48 84.31
N VAL A 345 -84.93 -61.15 83.15
CA VAL A 345 -86.07 -61.59 82.35
C VAL A 345 -86.75 -62.82 82.99
N ILE A 346 -88.07 -62.73 83.24
CA ILE A 346 -88.89 -63.84 83.76
C ILE A 346 -89.45 -64.64 82.59
N ASN A 347 -88.95 -65.87 82.41
CA ASN A 347 -89.50 -66.81 81.44
C ASN A 347 -90.60 -67.65 82.11
N LYS A 348 -91.86 -67.43 81.69
CA LYS A 348 -93.01 -68.24 82.10
C LYS A 348 -93.24 -69.36 81.10
N ILE A 349 -93.30 -70.60 81.57
CA ILE A 349 -93.64 -71.77 80.77
C ILE A 349 -95.03 -72.24 81.19
N ASN A 350 -95.99 -72.11 80.28
CA ASN A 350 -97.32 -72.73 80.41
C ASN A 350 -97.40 -73.88 79.41
N LYS A 351 -97.42 -75.12 79.89
CA LYS A 351 -97.55 -76.32 79.04
C LYS A 351 -98.78 -77.11 79.48
N VAL A 352 -99.56 -77.59 78.53
CA VAL A 352 -100.67 -78.52 78.81
C VAL A 352 -100.40 -79.81 78.05
N GLU A 353 -100.46 -80.93 78.74
CA GLU A 353 -100.28 -82.27 78.17
C GLU A 353 -101.58 -83.06 78.31
N SER A 354 -102.08 -83.56 77.18
CA SER A 354 -103.33 -84.31 77.09
C SER A 354 -103.02 -85.77 76.81
N PHE A 355 -103.48 -86.65 77.70
CA PHE A 355 -103.39 -88.10 77.55
C PHE A 355 -104.78 -88.65 77.25
N THR A 356 -104.92 -89.42 76.16
CA THR A 356 -106.19 -90.06 75.80
C THR A 356 -105.98 -91.54 75.60
N THR A 357 -106.79 -92.36 76.25
CA THR A 357 -106.80 -93.82 76.06
C THR A 357 -108.19 -94.25 75.61
N ARG A 358 -108.26 -95.09 74.57
CA ARG A 358 -109.51 -95.64 74.05
C ARG A 358 -109.62 -97.10 74.44
N LEU A 359 -110.80 -97.53 74.86
CA LEU A 359 -111.12 -98.88 75.27
C LEU A 359 -112.32 -99.37 74.44
N ALA A 360 -112.16 -100.46 73.70
CA ALA A 360 -113.25 -101.05 72.92
C ALA A 360 -114.16 -101.92 73.81
N THR A 361 -115.47 -101.84 73.63
CA THR A 361 -116.52 -102.53 74.40
C THR A 361 -117.41 -103.36 73.47
N ASP A 362 -117.83 -104.55 73.91
CA ASP A 362 -118.49 -105.52 73.02
C ASP A 362 -119.91 -105.08 72.61
N ALA A 363 -120.58 -104.37 73.52
CA ALA A 363 -121.92 -103.81 73.36
C ALA A 363 -121.87 -102.27 73.35
N GLN A 364 -122.92 -101.67 72.79
CA GLN A 364 -123.14 -100.22 72.89
C GLN A 364 -123.43 -99.88 74.36
N LEU A 365 -122.75 -98.86 74.89
CA LEU A 365 -122.93 -98.42 76.27
C LEU A 365 -123.90 -97.25 76.34
N ASP A 366 -124.79 -97.24 77.35
CA ASP A 366 -125.70 -96.11 77.58
C ASP A 366 -124.96 -94.99 78.33
N PRO A 367 -124.68 -93.82 77.70
CA PRO A 367 -123.94 -92.72 78.31
C PRO A 367 -124.68 -92.09 79.50
N LYS A 368 -126.01 -92.26 79.61
CA LYS A 368 -126.80 -91.71 80.71
C LYS A 368 -126.70 -92.56 81.98
N SER A 369 -126.24 -93.80 81.87
CA SER A 369 -126.18 -94.77 82.98
C SER A 369 -124.86 -94.73 83.76
N VAL A 370 -123.93 -93.86 83.38
CA VAL A 370 -122.56 -93.80 83.92
C VAL A 370 -122.58 -93.35 85.38
N LYS A 371 -122.06 -94.20 86.27
CA LYS A 371 -121.79 -93.86 87.67
C LYS A 371 -120.28 -93.87 87.91
N SER A 372 -119.73 -92.78 88.41
CA SER A 372 -118.31 -92.68 88.78
C SER A 372 -118.13 -92.66 90.29
N SER A 373 -117.17 -93.43 90.80
CA SER A 373 -116.70 -93.38 92.18
C SER A 373 -115.18 -93.24 92.22
N TYR A 374 -114.65 -92.53 93.21
CA TYR A 374 -113.20 -92.39 93.42
C TYR A 374 -112.85 -92.88 94.83
N GLU A 375 -112.00 -93.89 94.92
CA GLU A 375 -111.58 -94.46 96.19
C GLU A 375 -110.11 -94.86 96.12
N ASN A 376 -109.33 -94.52 97.15
CA ASN A 376 -107.92 -94.88 97.31
C ASN A 376 -107.03 -94.68 96.06
N GLY A 377 -107.10 -93.50 95.43
CA GLY A 377 -106.25 -93.20 94.27
C GLY A 377 -106.77 -93.73 92.93
N THR A 378 -107.90 -94.43 92.92
CA THR A 378 -108.46 -95.07 91.72
C THR A 378 -109.84 -94.51 91.41
N MET A 379 -110.01 -93.96 90.20
CA MET A 379 -111.31 -93.58 89.66
C MET A 379 -111.94 -94.79 88.96
N THR A 380 -113.15 -95.17 89.36
CA THR A 380 -113.93 -96.26 88.77
C THR A 380 -115.20 -95.73 88.12
N TYR A 381 -115.45 -96.11 86.87
CA TYR A 381 -116.66 -95.79 86.12
C TYR A 381 -117.44 -97.06 85.82
N VAL A 382 -118.71 -97.12 86.22
CA VAL A 382 -119.62 -98.24 85.98
C VAL A 382 -120.71 -97.81 85.00
N VAL A 383 -120.90 -98.55 83.91
CA VAL A 383 -121.80 -98.17 82.81
C VAL A 383 -122.61 -99.37 82.36
N LYS A 384 -123.92 -99.23 82.18
CA LYS A 384 -124.78 -100.33 81.70
C LYS A 384 -124.64 -100.52 80.19
N LYS A 385 -124.76 -101.77 79.75
CA LYS A 385 -124.88 -102.12 78.32
C LYS A 385 -126.31 -101.76 77.86
N ALA A 386 -126.41 -101.13 76.69
CA ALA A 386 -127.64 -100.59 76.12
C ALA A 386 -128.54 -101.65 75.50
#